data_AF-A0A523NET3-F1
#
_entry.id   AF-A0A523NET3-F1
#
_cell.length_a   1.000
_cell.length_b   1.000
_cell.length_c   1.000
_cell.angle_alpha   90.00
_cell.angle_beta   90.00
_cell.angle_gamma   90.00
#
_symmetry.space_group_name_H-M   'P 1'
#
loop_
_entity.id
_entity.type
_entity.pdbx_description
1 polymer ?
#
loop_
_entity_poly.entity_id
_entity_poly.type
_entity_poly.pdbx_seq_one_letter_code
_entity_poly.pdbx_strand_id
1 'polypeptide(L)' 'MECRRFWHALHTTAPYRRPAEQFPVATAVAPRALWLPSAFTLSDADVEEVCRAVRTFRAAAAA' A
#
# COMPACT_ATOMS: atom_id res chain seq x y z
N MET A 1 6.44 -10.06 10.82
CA MET A 1 6.46 -8.81 10.03
C MET A 1 5.20 -8.77 9.21
N GLU A 2 4.38 -7.73 9.33
CA GLU A 2 3.07 -7.70 8.67
C GLU A 2 2.94 -6.46 7.78
N CYS A 3 2.46 -6.67 6.55
CA CYS A 3 1.99 -5.59 5.69
C CYS A 3 0.49 -5.38 5.91
N ARG A 4 0.02 -4.16 5.65
CA ARG A 4 -1.42 -3.86 5.70
C ARG A 4 -1.87 -3.24 4.39
N ARG A 5 -3.10 -3.55 3.98
CA ARG A 5 -3.76 -2.83 2.89
C ARG A 5 -3.78 -1.34 3.24
N PHE A 6 -3.52 -0.50 2.24
CA PHE A 6 -3.68 0.93 2.41
C PHE A 6 -5.14 1.30 2.66
N TRP A 7 -5.36 2.50 3.19
CA TRP A 7 -6.70 2.99 3.47
C TRP A 7 -7.54 3.03 2.20
N HIS A 8 -8.81 2.66 2.34
CA HIS A 8 -9.79 2.92 1.29
C HIS A 8 -9.97 4.43 1.12
N ALA A 9 -10.17 4.87 -0.12
CA ALA A 9 -10.48 6.26 -0.38
C ALA A 9 -11.83 6.60 0.27
N LEU A 10 -11.87 7.63 1.13
CA LEU A 10 -13.02 7.89 1.99
C LEU A 10 -14.35 8.03 1.21
N HIS A 11 -14.28 8.58 -0.01
CA HIS A 11 -15.43 8.77 -0.90
C HIS A 11 -16.06 7.46 -1.41
N THR A 12 -15.45 6.30 -1.17
CA THR A 12 -16.04 5.00 -1.54
C THR A 12 -16.91 4.40 -0.41
N THR A 13 -16.81 4.95 0.81
CA THR A 13 -17.48 4.43 2.01
C THR A 13 -18.52 5.40 2.55
N ALA A 14 -19.63 4.89 3.09
CA ALA A 14 -20.59 5.72 3.84
C ALA A 14 -19.96 6.24 5.15
N PRO A 15 -20.38 7.42 5.67
CA PRO A 15 -21.35 8.35 5.11
C PRO A 15 -20.77 9.30 4.05
N TYR A 16 -19.47 9.21 3.76
CA TYR A 16 -18.74 10.17 2.93
C TYR A 16 -18.80 9.88 1.42
N ARG A 17 -19.72 9.00 0.99
CA ARG A 17 -19.77 8.53 -0.39
C ARG A 17 -20.00 9.70 -1.35
N ARG A 18 -19.10 9.87 -2.32
CA ARG A 18 -19.16 10.93 -3.34
C ARG A 18 -18.56 10.44 -4.67
N PRO A 19 -18.85 11.12 -5.80
CA PRO A 19 -18.33 10.73 -7.11
C PRO A 19 -16.78 10.74 -7.15
N ALA A 20 -16.20 9.74 -7.81
CA ALA A 20 -14.75 9.52 -7.86
C ALA A 20 -14.01 10.64 -8.62
N GLU A 21 -14.69 11.29 -9.56
CA GLU A 21 -14.18 12.40 -10.38
C GLU A 21 -13.77 13.60 -9.52
N GLN A 22 -14.31 13.71 -8.30
CA GLN A 22 -13.94 14.75 -7.34
C GLN A 22 -12.66 14.41 -6.56
N PHE A 23 -12.20 13.15 -6.60
CA PHE A 23 -11.06 12.65 -5.86
C PHE A 23 -10.10 11.81 -6.73
N PRO A 24 -9.72 12.28 -7.93
CA PRO A 24 -9.06 11.45 -8.96
C PRO A 24 -7.76 10.79 -8.48
N VAL A 25 -6.97 11.50 -7.66
CA VAL A 25 -5.71 10.98 -7.10
C VAL A 25 -5.98 9.84 -6.12
N ALA A 26 -6.90 10.03 -5.17
CA ALA A 26 -7.21 9.02 -4.17
C ALA A 26 -7.82 7.77 -4.82
N THR A 27 -8.69 7.95 -5.82
CA THR A 27 -9.27 6.86 -6.61
C THR A 27 -8.21 6.06 -7.35
N ALA A 28 -7.22 6.72 -7.96
CA ALA A 28 -6.18 6.06 -8.73
C ALA A 28 -5.14 5.32 -7.84
N VAL A 29 -4.78 5.90 -6.69
CA VAL A 29 -3.65 5.43 -5.88
C VAL A 29 -4.05 4.42 -4.82
N ALA A 30 -5.17 4.64 -4.10
CA ALA A 30 -5.59 3.78 -2.99
C ALA A 30 -5.63 2.27 -3.31
N PRO A 31 -6.16 1.81 -4.48
CA PRO A 31 -6.21 0.37 -4.78
C PRO A 31 -4.83 -0.26 -5.06
N ARG A 32 -3.80 0.55 -5.31
CA ARG A 32 -2.43 0.10 -5.65
C ARG A 32 -1.45 0.28 -4.49
N ALA A 33 -1.88 0.86 -3.38
CA ALA A 33 -1.03 1.21 -2.25
C ALA A 33 -0.99 0.10 -1.18
N LEU A 34 0.14 0.03 -0.48
CA LEU A 34 0.40 -0.94 0.59
C LEU A 34 1.20 -0.27 1.71
N TRP A 35 0.87 -0.54 2.97
CA TRP A 35 1.70 -0.17 4.11
C TRP A 35 2.78 -1.22 4.34
N LEU A 36 4.03 -0.76 4.32
CA LEU A 36 5.20 -1.58 4.67
C LEU A 36 5.52 -1.50 6.17
N PRO A 37 6.22 -2.51 6.72
CA PRO A 37 6.77 -2.44 8.06
C PRO A 37 7.63 -1.19 8.24
N SER A 38 7.34 -0.42 9.28
CA SER A 38 8.02 0.85 9.59
C SER A 38 8.16 1.09 11.11
N ALA A 39 8.02 0.04 11.92
CA ALA A 39 8.21 0.13 13.36
C ALA A 39 9.67 0.45 13.70
N PHE A 40 9.91 1.25 14.74
CA PHE A 40 11.25 1.58 15.22
C PHE A 40 12.02 0.36 15.78
N THR A 41 11.31 -0.74 16.04
CA THR A 41 11.87 -2.00 16.53
C THR A 41 12.40 -2.91 15.42
N LEU A 42 12.32 -2.48 14.15
CA LEU A 42 12.87 -3.25 13.03
C LEU A 42 14.40 -3.23 13.07
N SER A 43 15.00 -4.39 12.89
CA SER A 43 16.44 -4.51 12.66
C SER A 43 16.78 -4.20 11.19
N ASP A 44 18.05 -3.98 10.88
CA ASP A 44 18.50 -3.82 9.49
C ASP A 44 18.19 -5.08 8.66
N ALA A 45 18.33 -6.27 9.25
CA ALA A 45 18.01 -7.54 8.58
C ALA A 45 16.52 -7.63 8.22
N ASP A 46 15.63 -7.13 9.09
CA ASP A 46 14.21 -7.03 8.79
C ASP A 46 13.96 -6.10 7.58
N VAL A 47 14.60 -4.94 7.56
CA VAL A 47 14.46 -3.98 6.45
C VAL A 47 14.97 -4.56 5.13
N GLU A 48 16.13 -5.23 5.16
CA GLU A 48 16.69 -5.91 3.99
C GLU A 48 15.75 -7.00 3.44
N GLU A 49 15.15 -7.79 4.34
CA GLU A 49 14.20 -8.83 3.97
C GLU A 49 12.95 -8.26 3.29
N VAL A 50 12.40 -7.14 3.81
CA VAL A 50 11.28 -6.42 3.16
C VAL A 50 11.67 -5.91 1.78
N CYS A 51 12.84 -5.28 1.65
CA CYS A 51 13.33 -4.79 0.37
C CYS A 51 13.49 -5.93 -0.64
N ARG A 52 14.04 -7.06 -0.22
CA ARG A 52 14.19 -8.27 -1.05
C ARG A 52 12.83 -8.79 -1.51
N ALA A 53 11.86 -8.91 -0.60
CA ALA A 53 10.51 -9.35 -0.93
C ALA A 53 9.82 -8.46 -1.97
N VAL A 54 9.92 -7.13 -1.82
CA VAL A 54 9.36 -6.15 -2.78
C VAL A 54 10.00 -6.30 -4.17
N ARG A 55 11.33 -6.46 -4.24
CA ARG A 55 12.04 -6.66 -5.51
C ARG A 55 11.65 -7.97 -6.18
N THR A 56 11.56 -9.06 -5.42
CA THR A 56 11.12 -10.37 -5.92
C THR A 56 9.70 -10.31 -6.49
N PHE A 57 8.76 -9.70 -5.77
CA PHE A 57 7.38 -9.52 -6.27
C PHE A 57 7.34 -8.74 -7.57
N ARG A 58 8.12 -7.65 -7.67
CA ARG A 58 8.21 -6.85 -8.91
C ARG A 58 8.82 -7.63 -10.08
N ALA A 59 9.84 -8.42 -9.83
CA ALA A 59 10.45 -9.25 -10.87
C ALA A 59 9.47 -10.33 -11.38
N ALA A 60 8.76 -10.99 -10.46
CA ALA A 60 7.76 -11.99 -10.82
C ALA A 60 6.57 -11.40 -11.61
N ALA A 61 6.15 -10.17 -11.30
CA ALA A 61 5.07 -9.49 -12.02
C ALA A 61 5.49 -8.99 -13.42
N ALA A 62 6.78 -9.03 -13.76
CA ALA A 62 7.32 -8.60 -15.05
C ALA A 62 7.64 -9.77 -16.01
N ALA A 63 7.51 -11.01 -15.54
CA ALA A 63 7.67 -12.24 -16.31
C ALA A 63 6.30 -12.76 -16.78
#